data_AF-A0A7X9E982-F1
#
_entry.id   AF-A0A7X9E982-F1
#
_cell.length_a   1.000
_cell.length_b   1.000
_cell.length_c   1.000
_cell.angle_alpha   90.00
_cell.angle_beta   90.00
_cell.angle_gamma   90.00
#
_symmetry.space_group_name_H-M   'P 1'
#
loop_
_entity.id
_entity.type
_entity.pdbx_description
1 polymer ?
#
loop_
_entity_poly.entity_id
_entity_poly.type
_entity_poly.pdbx_seq_one_letter_code
_entity_poly.pdbx_strand_id
1 'polypeptide(L)'
;MLSLSLIIASTGCTSNKKNENGNQELENTRETGENSQNDDRSITEDKGKLQNIKVLLDWVPNTNHTGLYVALKNGYYENEGLNVSI
;
A
#
# COMPACT_ATOMS: atom_id res chain seq x y z
N MET A 1 14.24 -40.41 3.03
CA MET A 1 13.69 -39.23 3.73
C MET A 1 12.64 -38.65 2.81
N LEU A 2 11.39 -38.82 3.24
CA LEU A 2 10.16 -38.75 2.46
C LEU A 2 10.00 -37.37 1.79
N SER A 3 9.87 -37.33 0.46
CA SER A 3 9.33 -36.16 -0.22
C SER A 3 7.84 -36.08 0.09
N LEU A 4 7.40 -34.94 0.61
CA LEU A 4 6.00 -34.57 0.63
C LEU A 4 5.88 -33.13 0.18
N SER A 5 5.95 -32.96 -1.14
CA SER A 5 5.52 -31.73 -1.81
C SER A 5 4.02 -31.60 -1.61
N LEU A 6 3.60 -30.80 -0.63
CA LEU A 6 2.20 -30.45 -0.44
C LEU A 6 1.86 -29.29 -1.38
N ILE A 7 1.34 -29.65 -2.55
CA ILE A 7 0.73 -28.72 -3.50
C ILE A 7 -0.64 -28.36 -2.95
N ILE A 8 -0.82 -27.13 -2.45
CA ILE A 8 -2.14 -26.59 -2.15
C ILE A 8 -2.65 -25.90 -3.41
N ALA A 9 -3.53 -26.61 -4.12
CA ALA A 9 -4.22 -26.10 -5.29
C ALA A 9 -5.48 -25.32 -4.89
N SER A 10 -5.67 -24.24 -5.66
CA SER A 10 -6.94 -23.71 -6.15
C SER A 10 -7.95 -23.08 -5.19
N THR A 11 -8.14 -21.78 -5.44
CA THR A 11 -9.42 -21.20 -5.86
C THR A 11 -10.59 -21.29 -4.87
N GLY A 12 -10.74 -20.22 -4.09
CA GLY A 12 -12.03 -19.79 -3.58
C GLY A 12 -12.45 -18.49 -4.27
N CYS A 13 -13.27 -18.56 -5.30
CA CYS A 13 -14.22 -17.50 -5.62
C CYS A 13 -15.53 -17.90 -4.93
N THR A 14 -16.06 -17.06 -4.04
CA THR A 14 -17.41 -17.22 -3.49
C THR A 14 -18.16 -15.91 -3.54
N SER A 15 -19.41 -15.98 -3.99
CA SER A 15 -20.25 -14.89 -4.46
C SER A 15 -21.22 -14.36 -3.41
N ASN A 16 -21.58 -13.09 -3.60
CA ASN A 16 -22.91 -12.48 -3.41
C ASN A 16 -23.50 -12.30 -2.01
N LYS A 17 -23.79 -11.03 -1.68
CA LYS A 17 -25.05 -10.65 -1.02
C LYS A 17 -25.45 -9.21 -1.36
N LYS A 18 -26.57 -9.07 -2.09
CA LYS A 18 -27.37 -7.84 -2.14
C LYS A 18 -27.80 -7.46 -0.74
N ASN A 19 -27.69 -6.18 -0.39
CA ASN A 19 -28.47 -5.57 0.68
C ASN A 19 -29.09 -4.27 0.13
N GLU A 20 -30.39 -4.33 -0.12
CA GLU A 20 -31.25 -3.16 -0.23
C GLU A 20 -31.77 -2.87 1.19
N ASN A 21 -31.52 -1.66 1.72
CA ASN A 21 -32.49 -0.89 2.50
C ASN A 21 -31.87 0.42 3.04
N GLY A 22 -32.51 1.53 2.66
CA GLY A 22 -32.98 2.51 3.63
C GLY A 22 -32.00 3.58 4.11
N ASN A 23 -31.96 4.68 3.35
CA ASN A 23 -32.05 6.08 3.81
C ASN A 23 -31.31 6.47 5.10
N GLN A 24 -30.23 7.24 4.97
CA GLN A 24 -30.17 8.56 5.62
C GLN A 24 -29.52 9.57 4.69
N GLU A 25 -30.36 10.49 4.25
CA GLU A 25 -30.06 11.72 3.54
C GLU A 25 -29.39 12.69 4.51
N LEU A 26 -28.13 13.01 4.27
CA LEU A 26 -27.58 14.33 4.58
C LEU A 26 -26.71 14.76 3.40
N GLU A 27 -27.23 15.80 2.77
CA GLU A 27 -26.77 16.46 1.58
C GLU A 27 -25.44 17.19 1.83
N ASN A 28 -24.42 16.87 1.04
CA ASN A 28 -23.42 17.85 0.63
C ASN A 28 -22.81 17.41 -0.71
N THR A 29 -23.47 17.83 -1.78
CA THR A 29 -22.96 17.75 -3.15
C THR A 29 -21.75 18.68 -3.31
N ARG A 30 -20.57 18.09 -3.51
CA ARG A 30 -19.57 18.63 -4.44
C ARG A 30 -18.99 17.47 -5.24
N GLU A 31 -19.29 17.50 -6.52
CA GLU A 31 -18.85 16.54 -7.51
C GLU A 31 -17.35 16.69 -7.83
N THR A 32 -16.78 15.54 -8.21
CA THR A 32 -15.69 15.36 -9.17
C THR A 32 -14.29 15.77 -8.75
N GLY A 33 -13.55 14.74 -8.33
CA GLY A 33 -12.11 14.64 -8.42
C GLY A 33 -11.74 13.17 -8.60
N GLU A 34 -12.13 12.59 -9.74
CA GLU A 34 -11.48 11.37 -10.22
C GLU A 34 -9.99 11.67 -10.37
N ASN A 35 -9.15 10.96 -9.62
CA ASN A 35 -7.83 10.65 -10.12
C ASN A 35 -7.58 9.17 -9.87
N SER A 36 -8.16 8.38 -10.77
CA SER A 36 -7.68 7.05 -11.09
C SER A 36 -6.26 7.19 -11.64
N GLN A 37 -5.27 7.24 -10.75
CA GLN A 37 -3.90 6.96 -11.15
C GLN A 37 -3.75 5.45 -11.17
N ASN A 38 -3.97 4.94 -12.38
CA ASN A 38 -3.46 3.68 -12.87
C ASN A 38 -1.97 3.60 -12.52
N ASP A 39 -1.64 3.04 -11.37
CA ASP A 39 -0.32 2.48 -11.14
C ASP A 39 -0.42 1.02 -11.57
N ASP A 40 -0.26 0.83 -12.89
CA ASP A 40 0.01 -0.46 -13.53
C ASP A 40 1.35 -0.98 -13.00
N ARG A 41 1.34 -1.42 -11.74
CA ARG A 41 2.39 -2.29 -11.22
C ARG A 41 2.12 -3.66 -11.81
N SER A 42 2.72 -3.89 -12.98
CA SER A 42 3.24 -5.20 -13.30
C SER A 42 4.06 -5.66 -12.09
N ILE A 43 3.49 -6.55 -11.28
CA ILE A 43 4.22 -7.27 -10.24
C ILE A 43 5.10 -8.27 -11.00
N THR A 44 6.12 -7.75 -11.67
CA THR A 44 7.29 -8.54 -12.02
C THR A 44 8.07 -8.60 -10.72
N GLU A 45 8.03 -9.74 -10.04
CA GLU A 45 8.74 -9.97 -8.77
C GLU A 45 10.26 -9.81 -8.98
N ASP A 46 10.75 -8.58 -8.93
CA ASP A 46 12.18 -8.28 -8.83
C ASP A 46 12.57 -8.35 -7.35
N LYS A 47 12.69 -9.58 -6.82
CA LYS A 47 12.89 -9.90 -5.38
C LYS A 47 14.20 -9.38 -4.76
N GLY A 48 14.90 -8.46 -5.41
CA GLY A 48 16.15 -7.91 -4.90
C GLY A 48 16.33 -6.41 -5.12
N LYS A 49 15.38 -5.73 -5.76
CA LYS A 49 15.55 -4.32 -6.10
C LYS A 49 14.72 -3.42 -5.20
N LEU A 50 15.42 -2.57 -4.44
CA LEU A 50 14.78 -1.57 -3.59
C LEU A 50 13.98 -0.59 -4.44
N GLN A 51 12.75 -0.30 -4.01
CA GLN A 51 11.95 0.76 -4.60
C GLN A 51 12.46 2.11 -4.10
N ASN A 52 12.85 2.98 -5.02
CA ASN A 52 13.32 4.32 -4.68
C ASN A 52 12.13 5.23 -4.38
N ILE A 53 12.13 5.84 -3.20
CA ILE A 53 11.10 6.77 -2.75
C ILE A 53 11.76 8.07 -2.29
N LYS A 54 11.17 9.20 -2.68
CA LYS A 54 11.54 10.52 -2.19
C LYS A 54 10.36 11.10 -1.42
N VAL A 55 10.57 11.33 -0.14
CA VAL A 55 9.62 11.99 0.75
C VAL A 55 9.89 13.49 0.65
N LEU A 56 8.84 14.28 0.43
CA LEU A 56 8.90 15.73 0.50
C LEU A 56 8.22 16.15 1.79
N LEU A 57 8.89 16.97 2.58
CA LEU A 57 8.27 17.56 3.76
C LEU A 57 7.41 18.74 3.34
N ASP A 58 6.24 18.87 3.97
CA ASP A 58 5.34 20.02 3.75
C ASP A 58 5.99 21.35 4.17
N TRP A 59 6.90 21.29 5.14
CA TRP A 59 7.61 22.45 5.69
C TRP A 59 8.99 22.07 6.23
N VAL A 60 9.66 23.06 6.84
CA VAL A 60 10.92 22.90 7.57
C VAL A 60 10.81 21.75 8.59
N PRO A 61 11.85 20.91 8.73
CA PRO A 61 11.88 19.81 9.70
C PRO A 61 11.52 20.25 11.12
N ASN A 62 10.63 19.49 11.77
CA ASN A 62 10.24 19.67 13.17
C ASN A 62 9.99 18.31 13.83
N THR A 63 9.61 18.32 15.11
CA THR A 63 9.49 17.10 15.93
C THR A 63 8.50 16.08 15.39
N ASN A 64 7.49 16.50 14.61
CA ASN A 64 6.52 15.58 13.99
C ASN A 64 7.17 14.66 12.94
N HIS A 65 8.28 15.07 12.33
CA HIS A 65 9.01 14.28 11.33
C HIS A 65 10.03 13.32 11.96
N THR A 66 10.23 13.35 13.28
CA THR A 66 11.22 12.50 13.97
C THR A 66 11.05 11.03 13.62
N GLY A 67 9.80 10.57 13.51
CA GLY A 67 9.51 9.18 13.14
C GLY A 67 10.12 8.78 11.79
N LEU A 68 10.07 9.65 10.79
CA LEU A 68 10.64 9.40 9.46
C LEU A 68 12.16 9.25 9.53
N TYR A 69 12.84 10.14 10.24
CA TYR A 69 14.30 10.10 10.39
C TYR A 69 14.77 8.94 11.28
N VAL A 70 14.01 8.57 12.32
CA VAL A 70 14.33 7.40 13.16
C VAL A 70 14.15 6.11 12.35
N ALA A 71 13.08 5.98 11.58
CA ALA A 71 12.88 4.84 10.70
C ALA A 71 13.99 4.72 9.65
N LEU A 72 14.40 5.83 9.05
CA LEU A 72 15.54 5.89 8.13
C LEU A 72 16.85 5.46 8.80
N LYS A 73 17.16 6.02 9.98
CA LYS A 73 18.37 5.69 10.74
C LYS A 73 18.41 4.23 11.19
N ASN A 74 17.26 3.65 11.53
CA ASN A 74 17.15 2.28 12.00
C ASN A 74 17.04 1.25 10.86
N GLY A 75 17.03 1.69 9.59
CA GLY A 75 16.96 0.80 8.42
C GLY A 75 15.59 0.17 8.18
N TYR A 76 14.51 0.71 8.77
CA TYR A 76 13.18 0.13 8.63
C TYR A 76 12.68 0.16 7.18
N TYR A 77 13.03 1.20 6.43
CA TYR A 77 12.67 1.28 5.01
C TYR A 77 13.38 0.22 4.17
N GLU A 78 14.67 0.00 4.40
CA GLU A 78 15.45 -1.01 3.67
C GLU A 78 14.94 -2.43 3.94
N ASN A 79 14.54 -2.72 5.18
CA ASN A 79 13.93 -4.00 5.57
C ASN A 79 12.61 -4.26 4.83
N GLU A 80 11.87 -3.21 4.51
CA GLU A 80 10.63 -3.26 3.71
C GLU A 80 10.88 -3.15 2.20
N GLY A 81 12.14 -3.17 1.76
CA GLY A 81 12.50 -3.09 0.34
C GLY A 81 12.43 -1.68 -0.25
N LEU A 82 12.52 -0.64 0.58
CA LEU A 82 12.43 0.77 0.18
C LEU A 82 13.78 1.47 0.35
N ASN A 83 14.26 2.14 -0.70
CA ASN A 83 15.37 3.08 -0.64
C ASN A 83 14.79 4.50 -0.52
N VAL A 84 14.75 5.03 0.70
CA VAL A 84 14.09 6.30 1.02
C VAL A 84 15.10 7.44 1.13
N SER A 85 14.75 8.57 0.52
CA SER A 85 15.36 9.89 0.77
C SER A 85 14.29 10.86 1.28
N ILE A 86 14.65 11.70 2.25
CA ILE A 86 13.76 12.72 2.87
C ILE A 86 14.29 14.11 2.49
#